data_AF-A0A2J8MY84-F1
#
_entry.id   AF-A0A2J8MY84-F1
#
_cell.length_a   1.000
_cell.length_b   1.000
_cell.length_c   1.000
_cell.angle_alpha   90.00
_cell.angle_beta   90.00
_cell.angle_gamma   90.00
#
_symmetry.space_group_name_H-M   'P 1'
#
loop_
_entity.id
_entity.type
_entity.pdbx_description
1 polymer ?
#
loop_
_entity_poly.entity_id
_entity_poly.type
_entity_poly.pdbx_seq_one_letter_code
_entity_poly.pdbx_strand_id
1 'polypeptide(L)'
;MSCKDGKASFTCTCKPGWQGEKCEFDINECKDPSNINGGCSQICDNTPGSYHCSCKSGFVMLSNKKDCKDVDECSLKPSICGTAVCKNIPGDFECECPEGYRYNLKSKSCEDIDECSENMCAQLCVNYPGGYTCYCDGKKGFKLAQDQKSCEVVSVCLPLNLNTKYELLYLAEQFAGVVLYLKFRLPEISRFSAEFDFRTYDSEGVILYAESIDHSAWLLIALRGGKIEVQLKNEHTSKITTGGDVINNGLWNMVSVEELEHSISIKIAKEAVMDINKPGPLFKPENGLLETKVYFAGFPRKVESELIKPINPRLDGCIRSWNLMKQGASGIKEIIQEKQNKHCLVTVEKGSYYPGSGIAQFHIDYNNVSGAEGWHVNVTLNIRPSTGTGVMLALVSGNNTVPFAVSLVDSTSEKSQDILLSVENTVIYRIQALSLCSDQQSHLEFRVNRNNLELSTPLKIETISHEDLQRQLAVLDKAMKAKVATYLGGLPDVPFSATPVNAFYNGCMEVNINGVQLDLDEAISKHNDIRAHSCPSVWKKTKNS
;
A
#
# COMPACT_ATOMS: atom_id res chain seq x y z
N MET A 1 -21.09 -60.06 72.65
CA MET A 1 -22.08 -61.12 72.50
C MET A 1 -22.43 -61.56 73.90
N SER A 2 -23.66 -61.29 74.33
CA SER A 2 -24.22 -61.83 75.58
C SER A 2 -25.51 -62.54 75.18
N CYS A 3 -25.51 -63.86 75.22
CA CYS A 3 -26.66 -64.67 74.85
C CYS A 3 -27.31 -65.21 76.11
N LYS A 4 -28.61 -64.97 76.26
CA LYS A 4 -29.41 -65.52 77.36
C LYS A 4 -30.23 -66.68 76.81
N ASP A 5 -30.07 -67.86 77.43
CA ASP A 5 -30.85 -69.04 77.09
C ASP A 5 -32.24 -68.97 77.71
N GLY A 6 -33.27 -69.12 76.88
CA GLY A 6 -34.63 -69.44 77.28
C GLY A 6 -34.94 -70.91 77.01
N LYS A 7 -35.92 -71.49 77.73
CA LYS A 7 -36.38 -72.88 77.55
C LYS A 7 -36.91 -73.09 76.12
N ALA A 8 -36.01 -73.49 75.21
CA ALA A 8 -36.17 -73.78 73.78
C ALA A 8 -35.85 -72.67 72.74
N SER A 9 -35.36 -71.49 73.13
CA SER A 9 -34.71 -70.54 72.20
C SER A 9 -33.69 -69.65 72.92
N PHE A 10 -32.56 -69.34 72.29
CA PHE A 10 -31.56 -68.42 72.82
C PHE A 10 -31.71 -67.04 72.17
N THR A 11 -31.57 -65.96 72.95
CA THR A 11 -31.58 -64.60 72.41
C THR A 11 -30.23 -63.94 72.68
N CYS A 12 -29.50 -63.66 71.62
CA CYS A 12 -28.21 -62.97 71.68
C CYS A 12 -28.39 -61.46 71.56
N THR A 13 -27.85 -60.72 72.52
CA THR A 13 -27.62 -59.29 72.36
C THR A 13 -26.25 -59.10 71.69
N CYS A 14 -26.30 -58.64 70.45
CA CYS A 14 -25.10 -58.40 69.65
C CYS A 14 -24.30 -57.19 70.15
N LYS A 15 -22.98 -57.23 69.94
CA LYS A 15 -22.17 -56.01 70.08
C LYS A 15 -22.60 -55.04 68.96
N PRO A 16 -22.46 -53.72 69.14
CA PRO A 16 -22.64 -52.76 68.05
C PRO A 16 -21.86 -53.20 66.79
N GLY A 17 -22.48 -53.07 65.62
CA GLY A 17 -21.90 -53.50 64.32
C GLY A 17 -22.17 -54.95 63.90
N TRP A 18 -22.90 -55.75 64.69
CA TRP A 18 -23.19 -57.16 64.38
C TRP A 18 -24.68 -57.47 64.44
N GLN A 19 -25.15 -58.37 63.57
CA GLN A 19 -26.53 -58.83 63.45
C GLN A 19 -26.61 -60.35 63.22
N GLY A 20 -27.83 -60.90 63.26
CA GLY A 20 -28.09 -62.35 63.19
C GLY A 20 -28.41 -62.95 64.55
N GLU A 21 -28.96 -64.17 64.55
CA GLU A 21 -29.39 -64.86 65.78
C GLU A 21 -28.20 -65.18 66.70
N LYS A 22 -27.01 -65.40 66.14
CA LYS A 22 -25.75 -65.64 66.85
C LYS A 22 -24.76 -64.48 66.70
N CYS A 23 -25.19 -63.35 66.15
CA CYS A 23 -24.33 -62.20 65.83
C CYS A 23 -23.21 -62.58 64.84
N GLU A 24 -23.50 -63.49 63.91
CA GLU A 24 -22.55 -64.04 62.93
C GLU A 24 -22.39 -63.17 61.68
N PHE A 25 -23.30 -62.22 61.47
CA PHE A 25 -23.27 -61.34 60.31
C PHE A 25 -22.83 -59.95 60.71
N ASP A 26 -21.86 -59.43 59.98
CA ASP A 26 -21.45 -58.04 60.05
C ASP A 26 -22.57 -57.14 59.51
N ILE A 27 -22.81 -56.00 60.15
CA ILE A 27 -23.70 -54.98 59.62
C ILE A 27 -22.90 -54.18 58.61
N ASN A 28 -23.34 -54.13 57.34
CA ASN A 28 -22.68 -53.28 56.36
C ASN A 28 -23.18 -51.84 56.49
N GLU A 29 -22.54 -51.03 57.33
CA GLU A 29 -22.99 -49.65 57.56
C GLU A 29 -22.88 -48.78 56.29
N CYS A 30 -22.03 -49.14 55.33
CA CYS A 30 -21.91 -48.45 54.05
C CYS A 30 -23.11 -48.67 53.12
N LYS A 31 -23.86 -49.77 53.31
CA LYS A 31 -25.08 -50.11 52.55
C LYS A 31 -26.36 -49.89 53.36
N ASP A 32 -26.26 -49.25 54.52
CA ASP A 32 -27.41 -48.96 55.37
C ASP A 32 -28.29 -47.87 54.73
N PRO A 33 -29.57 -48.15 54.40
CA PRO A 33 -30.47 -47.16 53.81
C PRO A 33 -30.85 -46.03 54.77
N SER A 34 -30.68 -46.20 56.09
CA SER A 34 -30.94 -45.17 57.10
C SER A 34 -29.78 -44.20 57.31
N ASN A 35 -28.56 -44.60 56.92
CA ASN A 35 -27.34 -43.80 57.02
C ASN A 35 -26.49 -44.00 55.75
N ILE A 36 -26.87 -43.30 54.69
CA ILE A 36 -26.27 -43.44 53.35
C ILE A 36 -24.75 -43.36 53.44
N ASN A 37 -24.06 -44.35 52.87
CA ASN A 37 -22.59 -44.46 52.83
C ASN A 37 -21.94 -44.44 54.24
N GLY A 38 -22.62 -44.97 55.27
CA GLY A 38 -22.13 -44.92 56.66
C GLY A 38 -22.02 -43.51 57.24
N GLY A 39 -22.56 -42.50 56.54
CA GLY A 39 -22.34 -41.08 56.84
C GLY A 39 -20.94 -40.57 56.46
N CYS A 40 -20.22 -41.29 55.60
CA CYS A 40 -18.96 -40.84 55.00
C CYS A 40 -19.24 -39.91 53.81
N SER A 41 -18.49 -38.82 53.69
CA SER A 41 -18.70 -37.85 52.61
C SER A 41 -18.22 -38.35 51.23
N GLN A 42 -17.30 -39.32 51.19
CA GLN A 42 -16.73 -39.86 49.94
C GLN A 42 -16.73 -41.39 49.88
N ILE A 43 -15.79 -42.06 50.54
CA ILE A 43 -15.64 -43.52 50.49
C ILE A 43 -15.94 -44.11 51.86
N CYS A 44 -16.73 -45.18 51.89
CA CYS A 44 -17.01 -45.97 53.09
C CYS A 44 -16.49 -47.39 52.88
N ASP A 45 -15.59 -47.80 53.77
CA ASP A 45 -14.95 -49.11 53.77
C ASP A 45 -15.43 -49.91 54.98
N ASN A 46 -16.31 -50.87 54.69
CA ASN A 46 -16.90 -51.75 55.68
C ASN A 46 -15.87 -52.76 56.20
N THR A 47 -15.77 -52.92 57.52
CA THR A 47 -14.81 -53.82 58.17
C THR A 47 -15.53 -54.69 59.21
N PRO A 48 -15.03 -55.87 59.57
CA PRO A 48 -15.75 -56.71 60.53
C PRO A 48 -16.00 -56.01 61.89
N GLY A 49 -17.26 -55.74 62.19
CA GLY A 49 -17.76 -55.07 63.39
C GLY A 49 -17.67 -53.55 63.40
N SER A 50 -17.31 -52.91 62.27
CA SER A 50 -17.23 -51.45 62.15
C SER A 50 -17.10 -50.98 60.70
N TYR A 51 -16.95 -49.69 60.49
CA TYR A 51 -16.59 -49.13 59.19
C TYR A 51 -15.63 -47.99 59.40
N HIS A 52 -14.92 -47.63 58.34
CA HIS A 52 -14.14 -46.41 58.32
C HIS A 52 -14.38 -45.65 57.03
N CYS A 53 -14.31 -44.34 57.13
CA CYS A 53 -14.35 -43.49 55.95
C CYS A 53 -12.93 -43.33 55.41
N SER A 54 -12.82 -43.18 54.10
CA SER A 54 -11.59 -42.80 53.41
C SER A 54 -11.88 -41.70 52.38
N CYS A 55 -10.84 -40.96 51.99
CA CYS A 55 -10.95 -39.88 51.03
C CYS A 55 -10.36 -40.30 49.68
N LYS A 56 -10.97 -39.83 48.59
CA LYS A 56 -10.41 -39.96 47.24
C LYS A 56 -9.08 -39.21 47.15
N SER A 57 -8.25 -39.57 46.16
CA SER A 57 -7.03 -38.82 45.83
C SER A 57 -7.35 -37.34 45.63
N GLY A 58 -6.48 -36.45 46.14
CA GLY A 58 -6.69 -34.99 46.14
C GLY A 58 -7.50 -34.47 47.34
N PHE A 59 -7.93 -35.33 48.27
CA PHE A 59 -8.68 -34.91 49.46
C PHE A 59 -8.02 -35.38 50.76
N VAL A 60 -8.17 -34.60 51.83
CA VAL A 60 -7.69 -34.90 53.18
C VAL A 60 -8.85 -35.07 54.17
N MET A 61 -8.71 -36.06 55.05
CA MET A 61 -9.72 -36.37 56.07
C MET A 61 -9.75 -35.31 57.18
N LEU A 62 -10.94 -34.81 57.49
CA LEU A 62 -11.17 -33.87 58.58
C LEU A 62 -11.20 -34.58 59.95
N SER A 63 -11.08 -33.81 61.02
CA SER A 63 -10.99 -34.32 62.41
C SER A 63 -12.18 -35.16 62.85
N ASN A 64 -13.33 -35.05 62.18
CA ASN A 64 -14.52 -35.85 62.46
C ASN A 64 -14.47 -37.27 61.86
N LYS A 65 -13.40 -37.61 61.12
CA LYS A 65 -13.16 -38.91 60.48
C LYS A 65 -14.27 -39.35 59.50
N LYS A 66 -15.08 -38.42 59.03
CA LYS A 66 -16.22 -38.67 58.13
C LYS A 66 -16.20 -37.80 56.88
N ASP A 67 -15.75 -36.55 57.04
CA ASP A 67 -15.72 -35.59 55.96
C ASP A 67 -14.33 -35.45 55.35
N CYS A 68 -14.32 -35.27 54.03
CA CYS A 68 -13.12 -35.04 53.23
C CYS A 68 -13.11 -33.59 52.74
N LYS A 69 -11.99 -32.90 52.94
CA LYS A 69 -11.74 -31.56 52.40
C LYS A 69 -10.76 -31.66 51.25
N ASP A 70 -11.06 -30.94 50.17
CA ASP A 70 -10.19 -30.79 49.02
C ASP A 70 -8.82 -30.23 49.44
N VAL A 71 -7.75 -30.80 48.88
CA VAL A 71 -6.41 -30.25 49.04
C VAL A 71 -6.27 -29.14 48.03
N ASP A 72 -5.94 -27.94 48.50
CA ASP A 72 -5.63 -26.86 47.57
C ASP A 72 -4.16 -26.96 47.16
N GLU A 73 -3.86 -27.65 46.05
CA GLU A 73 -2.49 -27.80 45.57
C GLU A 73 -1.85 -26.46 45.19
N CYS A 74 -2.65 -25.48 44.77
CA CYS A 74 -2.18 -24.13 44.44
C CYS A 74 -1.65 -23.41 45.69
N SER A 75 -2.38 -23.50 46.80
CA SER A 75 -1.95 -22.95 48.10
C SER A 75 -0.80 -23.76 48.72
N LEU A 76 -0.79 -25.08 48.54
CA LEU A 76 0.23 -25.97 49.11
C LEU A 76 1.58 -25.85 48.37
N LYS A 77 1.54 -25.69 47.04
CA LYS A 77 2.70 -25.60 46.16
C LYS A 77 2.53 -24.41 45.22
N PRO A 78 2.83 -23.18 45.67
CA PRO A 78 2.63 -21.97 44.87
C PRO A 78 3.30 -21.97 43.49
N SER A 79 4.37 -22.73 43.30
CA SER A 79 5.11 -22.84 42.03
C SER A 79 4.73 -24.08 41.20
N ILE A 80 3.61 -24.75 41.51
CA ILE A 80 3.21 -25.99 40.82
C ILE A 80 2.95 -25.75 39.32
N CYS A 81 2.36 -24.60 38.99
CA CYS A 81 2.07 -24.16 37.62
C CYS A 81 3.17 -23.30 36.98
N GLY A 82 4.27 -23.00 37.69
CA GLY A 82 5.32 -22.11 37.18
C GLY A 82 4.81 -20.70 36.92
N THR A 83 4.75 -20.28 35.66
CA THR A 83 4.28 -18.93 35.26
C THR A 83 2.78 -18.84 34.96
N ALA A 84 2.08 -19.97 34.90
CA ALA A 84 0.64 -20.02 34.64
C ALA A 84 -0.18 -19.77 35.92
N VAL A 85 -1.44 -19.36 35.76
CA VAL A 85 -2.36 -19.15 36.88
C VAL A 85 -2.83 -20.52 37.37
N CYS A 86 -2.55 -20.84 38.62
CA CYS A 86 -3.04 -22.07 39.24
C CYS A 86 -4.47 -21.88 39.72
N LYS A 87 -5.35 -22.78 39.31
CA LYS A 87 -6.75 -22.82 39.72
C LYS A 87 -7.03 -24.17 40.37
N ASN A 88 -7.37 -24.12 41.64
CA ASN A 88 -7.71 -25.32 42.40
C ASN A 88 -9.08 -25.86 41.96
N ILE A 89 -9.17 -27.17 41.71
CA ILE A 89 -10.41 -27.85 41.34
C ILE A 89 -10.63 -29.05 42.28
N PRO A 90 -11.87 -29.53 42.50
CA PRO A 90 -12.08 -30.65 43.42
C PRO A 90 -11.30 -31.91 43.00
N GLY A 91 -10.30 -32.28 43.80
CA GLY A 91 -9.44 -33.46 43.64
C GLY A 91 -8.16 -33.26 42.82
N ASP A 92 -7.91 -32.07 42.25
CA ASP A 92 -6.70 -31.74 41.49
C ASP A 92 -6.53 -30.22 41.28
N PHE A 93 -5.64 -29.80 40.40
CA PHE A 93 -5.47 -28.40 40.01
C PHE A 93 -5.33 -28.26 38.50
N GLU A 94 -5.74 -27.10 37.97
CA GLU A 94 -5.54 -26.73 36.57
C GLU A 94 -4.59 -25.54 36.48
N CYS A 95 -3.69 -25.58 35.50
CA CYS A 95 -2.83 -24.45 35.17
C CYS A 95 -3.40 -23.74 33.93
N GLU A 96 -3.96 -22.56 34.13
CA GLU A 96 -4.57 -21.75 33.08
C GLU A 96 -3.56 -20.72 32.54
N CYS A 97 -3.48 -20.63 31.21
CA CYS A 97 -2.68 -19.63 30.52
C CYS A 97 -3.57 -18.50 29.99
N PRO A 98 -3.01 -17.29 29.76
CA PRO A 98 -3.71 -16.23 29.04
C PRO A 98 -4.18 -16.69 27.66
N GLU A 99 -5.19 -16.01 27.11
CA GLU A 99 -5.65 -16.24 25.73
C GLU A 99 -4.49 -16.12 24.73
N GLY A 100 -4.44 -17.00 23.74
CA GLY A 100 -3.32 -17.11 22.79
C GLY A 100 -2.12 -17.92 23.30
N TYR A 101 -2.17 -18.48 24.51
CA TYR A 101 -1.10 -19.31 25.06
C TYR A 101 -1.59 -20.69 25.48
N ARG A 102 -0.72 -21.69 25.32
CA ARG A 102 -0.94 -23.06 25.77
C ARG A 102 0.02 -23.43 26.90
N TYR A 103 -0.50 -24.08 27.93
CA TYR A 103 0.33 -24.56 29.03
C TYR A 103 1.18 -25.77 28.60
N ASN A 104 2.49 -25.69 28.82
CA ASN A 104 3.41 -26.80 28.58
C ASN A 104 3.85 -27.43 29.90
N LEU A 105 3.46 -28.69 30.12
CA LEU A 105 3.76 -29.45 31.35
C LEU A 105 5.26 -29.66 31.60
N LYS A 106 6.10 -29.68 30.55
CA LYS A 106 7.55 -29.91 30.68
C LYS A 106 8.28 -28.65 31.10
N SER A 107 7.98 -27.53 30.45
CA SER A 107 8.58 -26.22 30.76
C SER A 107 7.88 -25.51 31.93
N LYS A 108 6.68 -25.98 32.32
CA LYS A 108 5.80 -25.35 33.32
C LYS A 108 5.56 -23.87 33.03
N SER A 109 5.40 -23.54 31.76
CA SER A 109 5.20 -22.18 31.29
C SER A 109 4.09 -22.11 30.24
N CYS A 110 3.58 -20.89 30.06
CA CYS A 110 2.69 -20.57 28.97
C CYS A 110 3.51 -20.30 27.71
N GLU A 111 3.31 -21.12 26.70
CA GLU A 111 3.96 -20.99 25.40
C GLU A 111 2.95 -20.43 24.40
N ASP A 112 3.40 -19.49 23.58
CA ASP A 112 2.60 -18.86 22.54
C ASP A 112 2.03 -19.91 21.58
N ILE A 113 0.76 -19.78 21.23
CA ILE A 113 0.12 -20.59 20.20
C ILE A 113 0.42 -19.92 18.86
N ASP A 114 1.10 -20.62 17.97
CA ASP A 114 1.31 -20.12 16.61
C ASP A 114 0.05 -20.39 15.77
N GLU A 115 -0.90 -19.44 15.76
CA GLU A 115 -2.14 -19.60 14.98
C GLU A 115 -1.90 -19.62 13.46
N CYS A 116 -0.76 -19.10 13.01
CA CYS A 116 -0.38 -19.15 11.59
C CYS A 116 -0.07 -20.58 11.13
N SER A 117 0.41 -21.44 12.03
CA SER A 117 0.61 -22.86 11.73
C SER A 117 -0.71 -23.62 11.49
N GLU A 118 -1.86 -23.05 11.86
CA GLU A 118 -3.18 -23.65 11.67
C GLU A 118 -3.92 -23.16 10.41
N ASN A 119 -3.25 -22.41 9.52
CA ASN A 119 -3.82 -21.82 8.29
C ASN A 119 -5.09 -20.97 8.54
N MET A 120 -5.08 -20.17 9.60
CA MET A 120 -6.21 -19.31 9.99
C MET A 120 -6.49 -18.15 9.02
N CYS A 121 -5.50 -17.77 8.18
CA CYS A 121 -5.59 -16.67 7.23
C CYS A 121 -5.69 -17.18 5.78
N ALA A 122 -6.45 -16.47 4.94
CA ALA A 122 -6.62 -16.84 3.54
C ALA A 122 -5.35 -16.68 2.68
N GLN A 123 -4.46 -15.75 3.04
CA GLN A 123 -3.20 -15.52 2.32
C GLN A 123 -2.00 -15.45 3.27
N LEU A 124 -1.78 -14.29 3.92
CA LEU A 124 -0.58 -14.04 4.71
C LEU A 124 -0.95 -13.96 6.19
N CYS A 125 -0.10 -14.50 7.05
CA CYS A 125 -0.29 -14.52 8.50
C CYS A 125 0.99 -14.09 9.20
N VAL A 126 0.86 -13.25 10.22
CA VAL A 126 1.96 -12.86 11.11
C VAL A 126 1.56 -13.17 12.53
N ASN A 127 2.28 -14.12 13.14
CA ASN A 127 2.12 -14.50 14.54
C ASN A 127 2.89 -13.54 15.44
N TYR A 128 2.35 -13.22 16.60
CA TYR A 128 3.00 -12.45 17.65
C TYR A 128 2.56 -12.97 19.03
N PRO A 129 3.30 -12.66 20.12
CA PRO A 129 2.96 -13.19 21.44
C PRO A 129 1.51 -12.87 21.87
N GLY A 130 0.68 -13.91 21.98
CA GLY A 130 -0.72 -13.84 22.35
C GLY A 130 -1.72 -13.68 21.19
N GLY A 131 -1.29 -13.80 19.93
CA GLY A 131 -2.21 -13.85 18.80
C GLY A 131 -1.57 -13.63 17.42
N TYR A 132 -2.40 -13.31 16.43
CA TYR A 132 -1.97 -13.20 15.04
C TYR A 132 -2.75 -12.13 14.27
N THR A 133 -2.16 -11.68 13.17
CA THR A 133 -2.81 -10.78 12.21
C THR A 133 -2.74 -11.37 10.81
N CYS A 134 -3.87 -11.38 10.11
CA CYS A 134 -3.95 -11.74 8.70
C CYS A 134 -3.73 -10.53 7.80
N TYR A 135 -3.06 -10.75 6.67
CA TYR A 135 -2.85 -9.76 5.63
C TYR A 135 -3.21 -10.34 4.26
N CYS A 136 -3.58 -9.45 3.35
CA CYS A 136 -3.82 -9.78 1.95
C CYS A 136 -2.79 -9.08 1.07
N ASP A 137 -2.50 -9.68 -0.08
CA ASP A 137 -1.57 -9.13 -1.05
C ASP A 137 -2.22 -7.99 -1.85
N GLY A 138 -2.15 -6.77 -1.30
CA GLY A 138 -2.65 -5.57 -1.95
C GLY A 138 -1.93 -5.24 -3.25
N LYS A 139 -0.68 -5.68 -3.43
CA LYS A 139 0.04 -5.52 -4.71
C LYS A 139 -0.62 -6.32 -5.83
N LYS A 140 -1.39 -7.37 -5.49
CA LYS A 140 -2.23 -8.15 -6.40
C LYS A 140 -3.70 -7.72 -6.40
N GLY A 141 -4.05 -6.60 -5.77
CA GLY A 141 -5.41 -6.07 -5.75
C GLY A 141 -6.34 -6.77 -4.76
N PHE A 142 -5.81 -7.33 -3.66
CA PHE A 142 -6.62 -7.90 -2.58
C PHE A 142 -6.59 -7.02 -1.31
N LYS A 143 -7.68 -7.02 -0.56
CA LYS A 143 -7.79 -6.38 0.76
C LYS A 143 -8.40 -7.38 1.76
N LEU A 144 -8.18 -7.10 3.04
CA LEU A 144 -8.70 -7.92 4.13
C LEU A 144 -10.21 -7.69 4.27
N ALA A 145 -10.98 -8.77 4.31
CA ALA A 145 -12.42 -8.73 4.50
C ALA A 145 -12.80 -8.38 5.96
N GLN A 146 -14.09 -8.15 6.20
CA GLN A 146 -14.60 -7.76 7.51
C GLN A 146 -14.36 -8.81 8.61
N ASP A 147 -14.21 -10.09 8.26
CA ASP A 147 -13.91 -11.19 9.19
C ASP A 147 -12.46 -11.20 9.69
N GLN A 148 -11.62 -10.30 9.20
CA GLN A 148 -10.18 -10.18 9.51
C GLN A 148 -9.37 -11.44 9.15
N LYS A 149 -9.88 -12.32 8.28
CA LYS A 149 -9.22 -13.59 7.89
C LYS A 149 -9.23 -13.84 6.40
N SER A 150 -10.33 -13.49 5.74
CA SER A 150 -10.54 -13.69 4.30
C SER A 150 -10.01 -12.53 3.49
N CYS A 151 -9.67 -12.78 2.22
CA CYS A 151 -9.25 -11.75 1.27
C CYS A 151 -10.32 -11.52 0.21
N GLU A 152 -10.65 -10.25 -0.01
CA GLU A 152 -11.56 -9.80 -1.06
C GLU A 152 -10.82 -8.95 -2.10
N VAL A 153 -11.34 -8.88 -3.32
CA VAL A 153 -10.76 -8.05 -4.37
C VAL A 153 -11.03 -6.57 -4.06
N VAL A 154 -10.04 -5.72 -4.28
CA VAL A 154 -10.19 -4.26 -4.20
C VAL A 154 -11.16 -3.82 -5.32
N SER A 155 -12.35 -3.38 -4.93
CA SER A 155 -13.41 -3.02 -5.86
C SER A 155 -13.18 -1.66 -6.53
N VAL A 156 -13.48 -1.60 -7.83
CA VAL A 156 -13.57 -0.35 -8.58
C VAL A 156 -14.88 0.35 -8.20
N CYS A 157 -14.77 1.54 -7.63
CA CYS A 157 -15.89 2.38 -7.21
C CYS A 157 -16.23 3.47 -8.24
N LEU A 158 -15.24 3.92 -9.04
CA LEU A 158 -15.42 4.92 -10.08
C LEU A 158 -14.72 4.45 -11.38
N PRO A 159 -15.47 4.01 -12.41
CA PRO A 159 -14.88 3.52 -13.64
C PRO A 159 -14.29 4.67 -14.49
N LEU A 160 -13.05 4.51 -14.92
CA LEU A 160 -12.33 5.47 -15.77
C LEU A 160 -12.34 5.04 -17.24
N ASN A 161 -12.30 6.00 -18.16
CA ASN A 161 -12.17 5.75 -19.59
C ASN A 161 -10.72 5.52 -19.98
N LEU A 162 -10.34 4.25 -20.01
CA LEU A 162 -9.00 3.80 -20.39
C LEU A 162 -8.86 3.46 -21.88
N ASN A 163 -9.80 3.91 -22.73
CA ASN A 163 -9.74 3.66 -24.15
C ASN A 163 -8.49 4.31 -24.77
N THR A 164 -7.78 3.53 -25.57
CA THR A 164 -6.60 3.97 -26.31
C THR A 164 -6.81 3.85 -27.82
N LYS A 165 -5.97 4.54 -28.60
CA LYS A 165 -5.90 4.38 -30.06
C LYS A 165 -4.47 4.09 -30.47
N TYR A 166 -4.27 3.00 -31.21
CA TYR A 166 -2.96 2.54 -31.68
C TYR A 166 -2.32 3.46 -32.74
N GLU A 167 -3.07 4.43 -33.29
CA GLU A 167 -2.55 5.42 -34.25
C GLU A 167 -1.93 6.64 -33.56
N LEU A 168 -2.02 6.69 -32.22
CA LEU A 168 -1.47 7.76 -31.40
C LEU A 168 -0.16 7.27 -30.79
N LEU A 169 0.94 7.96 -31.07
CA LEU A 169 2.21 7.71 -30.41
C LEU A 169 2.20 8.36 -29.04
N TYR A 170 2.48 7.57 -28.02
CA TYR A 170 2.60 8.02 -26.65
C TYR A 170 4.04 8.35 -26.30
N LEU A 171 4.32 9.58 -25.89
CA LEU A 171 5.68 10.08 -25.67
C LEU A 171 6.27 9.69 -24.30
N ALA A 172 5.44 9.28 -23.33
CA ALA A 172 5.90 8.85 -22.01
C ALA A 172 5.77 7.34 -21.78
N GLU A 173 5.95 6.52 -22.81
CA GLU A 173 5.91 5.05 -22.69
C GLU A 173 6.93 4.50 -21.68
N GLN A 174 8.08 5.17 -21.56
CA GLN A 174 9.15 4.83 -20.63
C GLN A 174 9.59 6.08 -19.86
N PHE A 175 10.01 5.88 -18.61
CA PHE A 175 10.46 6.97 -17.76
C PHE A 175 11.81 7.59 -18.15
N ALA A 176 12.66 6.84 -18.85
CA ALA A 176 13.95 7.32 -19.35
C ALA A 176 14.32 6.62 -20.66
N GLY A 177 14.87 7.38 -21.61
CA GLY A 177 15.30 6.86 -22.92
C GLY A 177 14.49 7.44 -24.09
N VAL A 178 14.80 6.99 -25.30
CA VAL A 178 14.13 7.41 -26.54
C VAL A 178 12.98 6.46 -26.85
N VAL A 179 11.79 6.99 -27.08
CA VAL A 179 10.59 6.19 -27.38
C VAL A 179 10.61 5.62 -28.80
N LEU A 180 10.88 6.46 -29.80
CA LEU A 180 10.93 6.04 -31.19
C LEU A 180 12.16 6.62 -31.88
N TYR A 181 12.84 5.79 -32.65
CA TYR A 181 14.00 6.16 -33.44
C TYR A 181 13.76 5.83 -34.91
N LEU A 182 14.00 6.79 -35.78
CA LEU A 182 13.88 6.67 -37.23
C LEU A 182 15.17 7.14 -37.90
N LYS A 183 15.62 6.38 -38.90
CA LYS A 183 16.74 6.77 -39.77
C LYS A 183 16.20 7.05 -41.17
N PHE A 184 16.50 8.24 -41.69
CA PHE A 184 16.13 8.66 -43.03
C PHE A 184 17.34 8.67 -43.95
N ARG A 185 17.13 8.27 -45.20
CA ARG A 185 18.10 8.37 -46.30
C ARG A 185 17.39 8.94 -47.51
N LEU A 186 17.70 10.18 -47.84
CA LEU A 186 16.91 11.03 -48.74
C LEU A 186 17.79 11.60 -49.87
N PRO A 187 17.20 12.06 -50.98
CA PRO A 187 17.92 12.80 -52.01
C PRO A 187 18.63 14.04 -51.45
N GLU A 188 19.77 14.41 -52.04
CA GLU A 188 20.63 15.52 -51.60
C GLU A 188 19.90 16.87 -51.43
N ILE A 189 18.93 17.16 -52.31
CA ILE A 189 18.16 18.41 -52.29
C ILE A 189 17.11 18.51 -51.17
N SER A 190 16.97 17.47 -50.35
CA SER A 190 15.95 17.40 -49.30
C SER A 190 16.26 18.41 -48.20
N ARG A 191 15.20 18.95 -47.59
CA ARG A 191 15.29 19.84 -46.44
C ARG A 191 14.54 19.24 -45.26
N PHE A 192 14.94 19.60 -44.04
CA PHE A 192 14.24 19.14 -42.86
C PHE A 192 12.80 19.67 -42.83
N SER A 193 11.86 18.78 -42.55
CA SER A 193 10.48 19.15 -42.30
C SER A 193 9.84 18.18 -41.33
N ALA A 194 9.10 18.68 -40.34
CA ALA A 194 8.29 17.88 -39.46
C ALA A 194 6.95 18.56 -39.27
N GLU A 195 5.86 17.87 -39.58
CA GLU A 195 4.49 18.30 -39.30
C GLU A 195 3.80 17.24 -38.48
N PHE A 196 3.09 17.62 -37.42
CA PHE A 196 2.35 16.69 -36.58
C PHE A 196 1.30 17.40 -35.72
N ASP A 197 0.25 16.66 -35.36
CA ASP A 197 -0.68 17.08 -34.32
C ASP A 197 -0.12 16.66 -32.95
N PHE A 198 -0.05 17.60 -32.01
CA PHE A 198 0.47 17.38 -30.66
C PHE A 198 -0.52 17.81 -29.58
N ARG A 199 -0.59 17.04 -28.50
CA ARG A 199 -1.40 17.34 -27.31
C ARG A 199 -0.66 16.94 -26.05
N THR A 200 -0.67 17.80 -25.04
CA THR A 200 -0.10 17.52 -23.71
C THR A 200 -0.71 18.42 -22.63
N TYR A 201 -0.55 18.04 -21.37
CA TYR A 201 -0.67 18.93 -20.19
C TYR A 201 0.69 19.22 -19.55
N ASP A 202 1.72 18.49 -19.96
CA ASP A 202 3.08 18.67 -19.50
C ASP A 202 3.60 20.06 -19.84
N SER A 203 4.47 20.63 -19.01
CA SER A 203 4.99 21.98 -19.21
C SER A 203 6.41 21.98 -19.77
N GLU A 204 7.14 20.89 -19.63
CA GLU A 204 8.50 20.69 -20.13
C GLU A 204 8.61 19.32 -20.81
N GLY A 205 9.59 19.14 -21.68
CA GLY A 205 9.84 17.84 -22.31
C GLY A 205 10.28 17.93 -23.75
N VAL A 206 10.91 16.87 -24.25
CA VAL A 206 11.37 16.81 -25.63
C VAL A 206 10.31 16.17 -26.51
N ILE A 207 9.93 16.86 -27.60
CA ILE A 207 9.02 16.30 -28.59
C ILE A 207 9.83 15.47 -29.60
N LEU A 208 10.85 16.10 -30.19
CA LEU A 208 11.65 15.54 -31.28
C LEU A 208 13.09 16.07 -31.21
N TYR A 209 14.07 15.18 -31.37
CA TYR A 209 15.47 15.50 -31.60
C TYR A 209 15.92 14.91 -32.93
N ALA A 210 16.53 15.71 -33.79
CA ALA A 210 17.09 15.29 -35.07
C ALA A 210 18.58 15.61 -35.14
N GLU A 211 19.39 14.69 -35.64
CA GLU A 211 20.84 14.87 -35.79
C GLU A 211 21.33 14.37 -37.15
N SER A 212 22.48 14.91 -37.58
CA SER A 212 23.27 14.37 -38.68
C SER A 212 23.98 13.08 -38.27
N ILE A 213 24.39 12.26 -39.26
CA ILE A 213 25.10 11.00 -38.97
C ILE A 213 26.43 11.22 -38.25
N ASP A 214 27.15 12.26 -38.63
CA ASP A 214 28.45 12.65 -38.07
C ASP A 214 28.34 13.42 -36.73
N HIS A 215 27.11 13.63 -36.24
CA HIS A 215 26.80 14.37 -35.00
C HIS A 215 27.24 15.85 -35.01
N SER A 216 27.63 16.41 -36.17
CA SER A 216 28.09 17.80 -36.28
C SER A 216 26.95 18.83 -36.25
N ALA A 217 25.73 18.41 -36.61
CA ALA A 217 24.56 19.27 -36.62
C ALA A 217 23.33 18.58 -36.02
N TRP A 218 22.51 19.36 -35.30
CA TRP A 218 21.30 18.86 -34.67
C TRP A 218 20.24 19.94 -34.47
N LEU A 219 19.00 19.49 -34.30
CA LEU A 219 17.80 20.28 -34.03
C LEU A 219 17.00 19.58 -32.93
N LEU A 220 16.61 20.33 -31.92
CA LEU A 220 15.73 19.91 -30.84
C LEU A 220 14.45 20.74 -30.90
N ILE A 221 13.31 20.05 -30.89
CA ILE A 221 11.98 20.63 -30.70
C ILE A 221 11.47 20.13 -29.36
N ALA A 222 11.21 21.06 -28.45
CA ALA A 222 10.83 20.77 -27.08
C ALA A 222 9.72 21.71 -26.60
N LEU A 223 9.22 21.42 -25.41
CA LEU A 223 8.30 22.26 -24.67
C LEU A 223 9.04 22.83 -23.46
N ARG A 224 8.81 24.12 -23.16
CA ARG A 224 9.26 24.72 -21.91
C ARG A 224 8.27 25.78 -21.45
N GLY A 225 7.79 25.67 -20.21
CA GLY A 225 6.71 26.51 -19.71
C GLY A 225 5.45 26.43 -20.58
N GLY A 226 5.20 25.27 -21.21
CA GLY A 226 4.07 25.04 -22.11
C GLY A 226 4.19 25.67 -23.51
N LYS A 227 5.31 26.30 -23.84
CA LYS A 227 5.58 26.89 -25.18
C LYS A 227 6.60 26.07 -25.95
N ILE A 228 6.55 26.14 -27.28
CA ILE A 228 7.56 25.47 -28.13
C ILE A 228 8.91 26.18 -27.97
N GLU A 229 9.94 25.41 -27.64
CA GLU A 229 11.34 25.79 -27.63
C GLU A 229 12.06 25.01 -28.73
N VAL A 230 12.81 25.70 -29.58
CA VAL A 230 13.67 25.11 -30.59
C VAL A 230 15.12 25.45 -30.28
N GLN A 231 15.95 24.42 -30.18
CA GLN A 231 17.40 24.56 -30.10
C GLN A 231 18.02 23.96 -31.35
N LEU A 232 18.97 24.64 -31.98
CA LEU A 232 19.68 24.10 -33.13
C LEU A 232 21.16 24.44 -33.06
N LYS A 233 21.98 23.52 -33.55
CA LYS A 233 23.42 23.70 -33.71
C LYS A 233 23.83 23.13 -35.06
N ASN A 234 24.61 23.88 -35.83
CA ASN A 234 25.34 23.41 -36.98
C ASN A 234 26.69 24.14 -37.05
N GLU A 235 27.47 23.94 -38.11
CA GLU A 235 28.77 24.60 -38.27
C GLU A 235 28.71 26.13 -38.30
N HIS A 236 27.56 26.72 -38.64
CA HIS A 236 27.41 28.16 -38.84
C HIS A 236 26.70 28.87 -37.67
N THR A 237 25.85 28.16 -36.93
CA THR A 237 24.99 28.75 -35.91
C THR A 237 24.71 27.81 -34.76
N SER A 238 24.58 28.41 -33.57
CA SER A 238 24.04 27.79 -32.36
C SER A 238 22.99 28.73 -31.81
N LYS A 239 21.72 28.34 -31.81
CA LYS A 239 20.59 29.21 -31.44
C LYS A 239 19.54 28.45 -30.64
N ILE A 240 18.91 29.19 -29.74
CA ILE A 240 17.72 28.78 -29.00
C ILE A 240 16.64 29.83 -29.23
N THR A 241 15.40 29.40 -29.47
CA THR A 241 14.25 30.30 -29.64
C THR A 241 13.02 29.66 -29.03
N THR A 242 12.32 30.42 -28.20
CA THR A 242 11.05 30.02 -27.60
C THR A 242 9.99 31.01 -28.05
N GLY A 243 8.85 30.53 -28.52
CA GLY A 243 7.84 31.41 -29.11
C GLY A 243 6.50 30.72 -29.30
N GLY A 244 5.53 31.51 -29.75
CA GLY A 244 4.13 31.10 -29.84
C GLY A 244 3.40 31.11 -28.51
N ASP A 245 2.16 30.65 -28.59
CA ASP A 245 1.26 30.53 -27.44
C ASP A 245 1.54 29.29 -26.59
N VAL A 246 0.97 29.29 -25.39
CA VAL A 246 1.01 28.14 -24.50
C VAL A 246 0.08 27.05 -25.03
N ILE A 247 0.60 25.86 -25.32
CA ILE A 247 -0.13 24.76 -25.98
C ILE A 247 -0.37 23.54 -25.09
N ASN A 248 0.04 23.57 -23.82
CA ASN A 248 -0.15 22.46 -22.87
C ASN A 248 -1.53 22.48 -22.17
N ASN A 249 -2.58 22.67 -22.94
CA ASN A 249 -3.96 22.78 -22.46
C ASN A 249 -4.78 21.49 -22.67
N GLY A 250 -4.14 20.40 -23.10
CA GLY A 250 -4.83 19.16 -23.43
C GLY A 250 -5.65 19.20 -24.71
N LEU A 251 -5.47 20.22 -25.56
CA LEU A 251 -6.05 20.27 -26.91
C LEU A 251 -5.03 19.84 -27.97
N TRP A 252 -5.53 19.38 -29.11
CA TRP A 252 -4.69 19.06 -30.26
C TRP A 252 -4.28 20.33 -30.98
N ASN A 253 -2.98 20.52 -31.15
CA ASN A 253 -2.38 21.64 -31.87
C ASN A 253 -1.53 21.09 -33.00
N MET A 254 -1.74 21.58 -34.23
CA MET A 254 -0.85 21.27 -35.34
C MET A 254 0.44 22.06 -35.17
N VAL A 255 1.57 21.37 -35.09
CA VAL A 255 2.91 21.96 -35.08
C VAL A 255 3.61 21.59 -36.39
N SER A 256 4.20 22.57 -37.06
CA SER A 256 5.04 22.33 -38.23
C SER A 256 6.36 23.09 -38.12
N VAL A 257 7.44 22.42 -38.50
CA VAL A 257 8.79 22.97 -38.58
C VAL A 257 9.28 22.73 -40.00
N GLU A 258 9.58 23.81 -40.71
CA GLU A 258 9.99 23.76 -42.11
C GLU A 258 11.33 24.49 -42.27
N GLU A 259 12.32 23.77 -42.79
CA GLU A 259 13.59 24.36 -43.17
C GLU A 259 13.46 25.11 -44.51
N LEU A 260 13.59 26.42 -44.45
CA LEU A 260 13.64 27.32 -45.60
C LEU A 260 15.09 27.56 -46.03
N GLU A 261 15.29 28.42 -47.05
CA GLU A 261 16.61 28.67 -47.62
C GLU A 261 17.56 29.34 -46.63
N HIS A 262 17.06 30.33 -45.87
CA HIS A 262 17.85 31.15 -44.94
C HIS A 262 17.34 31.10 -43.50
N SER A 263 16.28 30.34 -43.23
CA SER A 263 15.67 30.27 -41.90
C SER A 263 14.97 28.93 -41.65
N ILE A 264 14.56 28.71 -40.41
CA ILE A 264 13.65 27.64 -40.01
C ILE A 264 12.36 28.30 -39.54
N SER A 265 11.26 28.01 -40.21
CA SER A 265 9.94 28.52 -39.85
C SER A 265 9.22 27.50 -38.98
N ILE A 266 8.69 27.95 -37.84
CA ILE A 266 7.84 27.15 -36.97
C ILE A 266 6.44 27.75 -36.97
N LYS A 267 5.45 26.90 -37.24
CA LYS A 267 4.03 27.29 -37.25
C LYS A 267 3.24 26.46 -36.26
N ILE A 268 2.30 27.11 -35.57
CA ILE A 268 1.31 26.48 -34.71
C ILE A 268 -0.06 26.81 -35.31
N ALA A 269 -0.91 25.80 -35.50
CA ALA A 269 -2.22 25.95 -36.16
C ALA A 269 -2.15 26.67 -37.53
N LYS A 270 -1.06 26.43 -38.28
CA LYS A 270 -0.70 27.07 -39.57
C LYS A 270 -0.26 28.54 -39.49
N GLU A 271 -0.20 29.14 -38.31
CA GLU A 271 0.30 30.50 -38.11
C GLU A 271 1.79 30.47 -37.76
N ALA A 272 2.60 31.27 -38.45
CA ALA A 272 4.03 31.34 -38.19
C ALA A 272 4.30 32.05 -36.85
N VAL A 273 4.84 31.30 -35.88
CA VAL A 273 5.11 31.79 -34.52
C VAL A 273 6.59 32.08 -34.26
N MET A 274 7.49 31.46 -35.05
CA MET A 274 8.92 31.70 -34.97
C MET A 274 9.56 31.59 -36.36
N ASP A 275 10.59 32.39 -36.57
CA ASP A 275 11.44 32.36 -37.76
C ASP A 275 12.91 32.49 -37.32
N ILE A 276 13.66 31.40 -37.43
CA ILE A 276 15.02 31.30 -36.89
C ILE A 276 16.01 31.38 -38.05
N ASN A 277 16.68 32.53 -38.19
CA ASN A 277 17.72 32.72 -39.22
C ASN A 277 18.86 31.69 -39.08
N LYS A 278 19.16 30.97 -40.17
CA LYS A 278 20.24 29.99 -40.27
C LYS A 278 21.06 30.19 -41.57
N PRO A 279 22.40 30.35 -41.48
CA PRO A 279 23.27 30.29 -42.64
C PRO A 279 23.46 28.82 -43.06
N GLY A 280 23.04 28.49 -44.28
CA GLY A 280 23.24 27.17 -44.88
C GLY A 280 22.19 26.12 -44.50
N PRO A 281 22.36 24.86 -44.95
CA PRO A 281 21.48 23.76 -44.62
C PRO A 281 21.66 23.32 -43.15
N LEU A 282 20.59 22.79 -42.55
CA LEU A 282 20.61 22.24 -41.21
C LEU A 282 21.46 20.96 -41.14
N PHE A 283 21.28 20.07 -42.12
CA PHE A 283 22.03 18.83 -42.24
C PHE A 283 22.79 18.80 -43.56
N LYS A 284 24.05 18.37 -43.51
CA LYS A 284 24.89 18.24 -44.70
C LYS A 284 24.68 16.89 -45.39
N PRO A 285 24.55 16.87 -46.72
CA PRO A 285 24.59 15.62 -47.47
C PRO A 285 25.98 14.97 -47.40
N GLU A 286 26.01 13.65 -47.33
CA GLU A 286 27.23 12.83 -47.38
C GLU A 286 27.08 11.81 -48.51
N ASN A 287 28.09 11.68 -49.38
CA ASN A 287 28.08 10.77 -50.52
C ASN A 287 26.84 10.92 -51.46
N GLY A 288 26.38 12.15 -51.68
CA GLY A 288 25.25 12.46 -52.56
C GLY A 288 23.87 12.14 -51.97
N LEU A 289 23.77 11.86 -50.68
CA LEU A 289 22.52 11.61 -49.98
C LEU A 289 22.46 12.39 -48.68
N LEU A 290 21.25 12.79 -48.29
CA LEU A 290 20.99 13.35 -46.98
C LEU A 290 20.57 12.23 -46.03
N GLU A 291 21.39 11.95 -45.02
CA GLU A 291 21.04 11.03 -43.96
C GLU A 291 20.86 11.73 -42.63
N THR A 292 19.75 11.46 -41.94
CA THR A 292 19.44 12.04 -40.63
C THR A 292 18.78 11.00 -39.73
N LYS A 293 18.98 11.18 -38.42
CA LYS A 293 18.38 10.38 -37.36
C LYS A 293 17.38 11.25 -36.62
N VAL A 294 16.19 10.72 -36.37
CA VAL A 294 15.12 11.39 -35.63
C VAL A 294 14.74 10.54 -34.43
N TYR A 295 14.71 11.16 -33.26
CA TYR A 295 14.38 10.56 -31.97
C TYR A 295 13.15 11.30 -31.42
N PHE A 296 12.11 10.57 -31.05
CA PHE A 296 10.94 11.11 -30.37
C PHE A 296 11.04 10.90 -28.87
N ALA A 297 10.56 11.88 -28.11
CA ALA A 297 10.48 11.85 -26.66
C ALA A 297 11.83 11.53 -25.98
N GLY A 298 12.88 12.20 -26.44
CA GLY A 298 14.22 12.06 -25.89
C GLY A 298 15.31 12.23 -26.94
N PHE A 299 16.54 12.00 -26.52
CA PHE A 299 17.75 12.08 -27.33
C PHE A 299 18.80 11.08 -26.80
N PRO A 300 19.85 10.74 -27.59
CA PRO A 300 20.94 9.89 -27.11
C PRO A 300 21.63 10.49 -25.88
N ARG A 301 21.95 9.67 -24.86
CA ARG A 301 22.53 10.15 -23.58
C ARG A 301 23.79 11.04 -23.72
N LYS A 302 24.59 10.83 -24.76
CA LYS A 302 25.80 11.64 -25.01
C LYS A 302 25.49 13.10 -25.34
N VAL A 303 24.29 13.38 -25.83
CA VAL A 303 23.85 14.72 -26.28
C VAL A 303 23.46 15.62 -25.11
N GLU A 304 23.12 15.06 -23.95
CA GLU A 304 22.60 15.84 -22.81
C GLU A 304 23.52 17.00 -22.41
N SER A 305 24.83 16.77 -22.39
CA SER A 305 25.85 17.79 -22.10
C SER A 305 26.15 18.74 -23.27
N GLU A 306 25.65 18.46 -24.46
CA GLU A 306 25.88 19.24 -25.68
C GLU A 306 24.75 20.20 -26.03
N LEU A 307 23.58 20.04 -25.38
CA LEU A 307 22.45 20.95 -25.55
C LEU A 307 22.84 22.38 -25.16
N ILE A 308 22.31 23.36 -25.91
CA ILE A 308 22.55 24.78 -25.62
C ILE A 308 21.97 25.14 -24.26
N LYS A 309 20.79 24.60 -23.96
CA LYS A 309 20.13 24.73 -22.66
C LYS A 309 19.62 23.36 -22.23
N PRO A 310 20.03 22.86 -21.04
CA PRO A 310 19.54 21.60 -20.50
C PRO A 310 18.01 21.57 -20.38
N ILE A 311 17.44 20.39 -20.48
CA ILE A 311 15.99 20.15 -20.41
C ILE A 311 15.73 18.75 -19.86
N ASN A 312 14.69 18.59 -19.03
CA ASN A 312 14.20 17.25 -18.70
C ASN A 312 13.53 16.66 -19.95
N PRO A 313 14.00 15.55 -20.52
CA PRO A 313 13.47 15.05 -21.80
C PRO A 313 12.10 14.40 -21.69
N ARG A 314 11.66 14.03 -20.48
CA ARG A 314 10.40 13.33 -20.23
C ARG A 314 9.23 14.21 -20.65
N LEU A 315 8.24 13.60 -21.32
CA LEU A 315 7.10 14.33 -21.85
C LEU A 315 5.85 13.45 -21.88
N ASP A 316 4.89 13.72 -21.00
CA ASP A 316 3.56 13.07 -21.02
C ASP A 316 2.65 13.66 -22.11
N GLY A 317 3.01 13.39 -23.36
CA GLY A 317 2.34 13.92 -24.55
C GLY A 317 1.93 12.85 -25.56
N CYS A 318 1.14 13.29 -26.54
CA CYS A 318 0.62 12.46 -27.62
C CYS A 318 0.82 13.11 -28.97
N ILE A 319 1.24 12.31 -29.95
CA ILE A 319 1.40 12.73 -31.35
C ILE A 319 0.49 11.90 -32.25
N ARG A 320 -0.08 12.54 -33.27
CA ARG A 320 -0.76 11.87 -34.39
C ARG A 320 -0.51 12.60 -35.70
N SER A 321 -0.97 11.99 -36.81
CA SER A 321 -0.98 12.59 -38.14
C SER A 321 0.39 13.16 -38.56
N TRP A 322 1.49 12.52 -38.17
CA TRP A 322 2.80 13.09 -38.47
C TRP A 322 3.21 12.88 -39.93
N ASN A 323 3.96 13.83 -40.45
CA ASN A 323 4.59 13.80 -41.75
C ASN A 323 6.02 14.33 -41.59
N LEU A 324 6.99 13.42 -41.65
CA LEU A 324 8.40 13.74 -41.52
C LEU A 324 9.06 13.74 -42.89
N MET A 325 9.93 14.71 -43.14
CA MET A 325 10.75 14.83 -44.36
C MET A 325 9.93 14.73 -45.66
N LYS A 326 8.67 15.19 -45.63
CA LYS A 326 7.68 15.09 -46.72
C LYS A 326 7.50 13.67 -47.29
N GLN A 327 7.75 12.64 -46.48
CA GLN A 327 7.58 11.24 -46.89
C GLN A 327 6.12 10.77 -46.80
N GLY A 328 5.22 11.61 -46.26
CA GLY A 328 3.83 11.26 -46.04
C GLY A 328 3.63 10.43 -44.78
N ALA A 329 2.41 9.92 -44.61
CA ALA A 329 1.98 9.23 -43.40
C ALA A 329 1.86 7.70 -43.53
N SER A 330 2.24 7.14 -44.68
CA SER A 330 2.12 5.70 -44.95
C SER A 330 3.16 4.90 -44.15
N GLY A 331 2.76 3.80 -43.50
CA GLY A 331 3.65 2.95 -42.71
C GLY A 331 3.80 3.36 -41.24
N ILE A 332 3.31 4.56 -40.85
CA ILE A 332 3.44 5.07 -39.49
C ILE A 332 2.72 4.20 -38.47
N LYS A 333 1.49 3.82 -38.81
CA LYS A 333 0.61 3.04 -37.94
C LYS A 333 1.25 1.69 -37.62
N GLU A 334 1.82 1.06 -38.63
CA GLU A 334 2.55 -0.20 -38.53
C GLU A 334 3.79 -0.04 -37.63
N ILE A 335 4.56 1.05 -37.80
CA ILE A 335 5.71 1.36 -36.93
C ILE A 335 5.28 1.54 -35.47
N ILE A 336 4.23 2.32 -35.20
CA ILE A 336 3.74 2.54 -33.84
C ILE A 336 3.29 1.22 -33.22
N GLN A 337 2.52 0.42 -33.94
CA GLN A 337 2.01 -0.86 -33.46
C GLN A 337 3.13 -1.89 -33.21
N GLU A 338 4.18 -1.88 -34.01
CA GLU A 338 5.32 -2.78 -33.82
C GLU A 338 6.25 -2.34 -32.68
N LYS A 339 6.32 -1.04 -32.39
CA LYS A 339 7.33 -0.46 -31.49
C LYS A 339 6.81 -0.03 -30.13
N GLN A 340 5.51 0.27 -30.00
CA GLN A 340 4.91 0.68 -28.73
C GLN A 340 3.95 -0.36 -28.17
N ASN A 341 4.07 -0.64 -26.88
CA ASN A 341 3.10 -1.43 -26.13
C ASN A 341 2.06 -0.55 -25.41
N LYS A 342 2.33 0.74 -25.28
CA LYS A 342 1.46 1.71 -24.62
C LYS A 342 1.06 2.82 -25.58
N HIS A 343 -0.22 3.14 -25.55
CA HIS A 343 -0.80 4.17 -26.40
C HIS A 343 -1.45 5.28 -25.58
N CYS A 344 -1.69 6.38 -26.26
CA CYS A 344 -2.41 7.52 -25.71
C CYS A 344 -3.84 7.18 -25.36
N LEU A 345 -4.28 7.69 -24.21
CA LEU A 345 -5.69 7.74 -23.84
C LEU A 345 -6.43 8.70 -24.77
N VAL A 346 -7.64 8.32 -25.19
CA VAL A 346 -8.45 9.14 -26.10
C VAL A 346 -8.89 10.43 -25.42
N THR A 347 -9.43 10.32 -24.20
CA THR A 347 -9.93 11.44 -23.40
C THR A 347 -9.12 11.56 -22.11
N VAL A 348 -8.50 12.72 -21.92
CA VAL A 348 -7.67 13.03 -20.75
C VAL A 348 -8.03 14.40 -20.19
N GLU A 349 -7.80 14.54 -18.90
CA GLU A 349 -7.91 15.75 -18.10
C GLU A 349 -6.55 16.01 -17.44
N LYS A 350 -6.37 17.22 -16.89
CA LYS A 350 -5.14 17.57 -16.16
C LYS A 350 -5.04 16.76 -14.86
N GLY A 351 -3.85 16.27 -14.57
CA GLY A 351 -3.50 15.59 -13.32
C GLY A 351 -2.72 14.30 -13.56
N SER A 352 -2.19 13.69 -12.50
CA SER A 352 -1.40 12.47 -12.62
C SER A 352 -2.24 11.22 -12.39
N TYR A 353 -2.09 10.22 -13.27
CA TYR A 353 -2.84 8.97 -13.18
C TYR A 353 -1.99 7.82 -12.63
N TYR A 354 -2.49 7.20 -11.58
CA TYR A 354 -1.94 6.00 -10.96
C TYR A 354 -2.87 4.83 -11.30
N PRO A 355 -2.41 3.81 -12.04
CA PRO A 355 -3.27 2.71 -12.50
C PRO A 355 -3.41 1.55 -11.50
N GLY A 356 -2.83 1.65 -10.30
CA GLY A 356 -2.83 0.56 -9.33
C GLY A 356 -1.79 -0.54 -9.57
N SER A 357 -0.69 -0.25 -10.29
CA SER A 357 0.36 -1.23 -10.62
C SER A 357 1.78 -0.79 -10.25
N GLY A 358 1.98 0.39 -9.66
CA GLY A 358 3.32 0.90 -9.43
C GLY A 358 3.39 2.13 -8.53
N ILE A 359 4.61 2.62 -8.35
CA ILE A 359 4.98 3.69 -7.42
C ILE A 359 5.86 4.74 -8.09
N ALA A 360 5.88 5.93 -7.49
CA ALA A 360 6.87 6.97 -7.76
C ALA A 360 7.64 7.33 -6.49
N GLN A 361 8.94 7.57 -6.60
CA GLN A 361 9.84 7.84 -5.48
C GLN A 361 10.45 9.23 -5.58
N PHE A 362 10.44 9.96 -4.47
CA PHE A 362 11.08 11.27 -4.31
C PHE A 362 12.02 11.28 -3.10
N HIS A 363 12.97 12.21 -3.14
CA HIS A 363 13.74 12.59 -1.96
C HIS A 363 13.41 14.04 -1.61
N ILE A 364 12.77 14.23 -0.46
CA ILE A 364 12.31 15.53 0.02
C ILE A 364 12.95 15.78 1.37
N ASP A 365 13.51 16.97 1.55
CA ASP A 365 14.00 17.41 2.86
C ASP A 365 12.83 17.97 3.67
N TYR A 366 12.54 17.32 4.79
CA TYR A 366 11.46 17.70 5.71
C TYR A 366 11.96 18.52 6.91
N ASN A 367 13.27 18.76 7.00
CA ASN A 367 13.84 19.55 8.09
C ASN A 367 13.42 21.02 7.97
N ASN A 368 12.91 21.57 9.06
CA ASN A 368 12.57 22.97 9.15
C ASN A 368 13.57 23.69 10.06
N VAL A 369 14.63 24.22 9.44
CA VAL A 369 15.73 24.90 10.14
C VAL A 369 15.25 26.16 10.90
N SER A 370 14.12 26.76 10.51
CA SER A 370 13.59 27.99 11.13
C SER A 370 12.53 27.74 12.21
N GLY A 371 12.03 26.51 12.35
CA GLY A 371 10.96 26.16 13.31
C GLY A 371 11.49 25.48 14.57
N ALA A 372 10.89 25.78 15.73
CA ALA A 372 11.22 25.14 17.00
C ALA A 372 10.98 23.60 17.01
N GLU A 373 10.23 23.09 16.03
CA GLU A 373 9.79 21.71 15.88
C GLU A 373 10.84 20.80 15.21
N GLY A 374 11.79 21.37 14.47
CA GLY A 374 12.88 20.64 13.79
C GLY A 374 12.52 20.08 12.41
N TRP A 375 11.31 19.52 12.23
CA TRP A 375 10.80 19.04 10.95
C TRP A 375 9.28 19.24 10.85
N HIS A 376 8.75 19.35 9.63
CA HIS A 376 7.32 19.27 9.36
C HIS A 376 7.03 18.62 8.01
N VAL A 377 5.88 17.97 7.94
CA VAL A 377 5.33 17.40 6.71
C VAL A 377 3.97 18.05 6.51
N ASN A 378 3.92 19.06 5.64
CA ASN A 378 2.67 19.66 5.19
C ASN A 378 2.34 19.11 3.80
N VAL A 379 1.20 18.46 3.65
CA VAL A 379 0.81 17.83 2.39
C VAL A 379 -0.60 18.25 2.02
N THR A 380 -0.76 18.55 0.75
CA THR A 380 -2.04 18.78 0.11
C THR A 380 -2.22 17.77 -1.02
N LEU A 381 -3.33 17.04 -1.01
CA LEU A 381 -3.69 16.05 -2.01
C LEU A 381 -4.96 16.50 -2.73
N ASN A 382 -4.93 16.55 -4.06
CA ASN A 382 -6.13 16.62 -4.90
C ASN A 382 -6.33 15.24 -5.51
N ILE A 383 -7.35 14.51 -5.04
CA ILE A 383 -7.56 13.11 -5.42
C ILE A 383 -8.90 12.88 -6.12
N ARG A 384 -8.91 11.94 -7.05
CA ARG A 384 -10.10 11.30 -7.60
C ARG A 384 -9.85 9.80 -7.71
N PRO A 385 -10.12 9.04 -6.63
CA PRO A 385 -9.90 7.59 -6.60
C PRO A 385 -10.82 6.85 -7.58
N SER A 386 -10.30 5.78 -8.16
CA SER A 386 -11.05 4.80 -8.97
C SER A 386 -11.36 3.52 -8.20
N THR A 387 -10.51 3.17 -7.23
CA THR A 387 -10.72 2.09 -6.26
C THR A 387 -10.89 2.65 -4.86
N GLY A 388 -11.56 1.88 -3.99
CA GLY A 388 -11.81 2.29 -2.61
C GLY A 388 -10.67 2.01 -1.64
N THR A 389 -9.61 1.31 -2.05
CA THR A 389 -8.46 0.99 -1.20
C THR A 389 -7.14 1.23 -1.94
N GLY A 390 -6.15 1.83 -1.26
CA GLY A 390 -4.79 2.02 -1.78
C GLY A 390 -3.96 3.05 -1.02
N VAL A 391 -2.64 2.92 -1.06
CA VAL A 391 -1.69 3.85 -0.41
C VAL A 391 -1.45 5.05 -1.32
N MET A 392 -1.77 6.26 -0.83
CA MET A 392 -1.58 7.50 -1.59
C MET A 392 -0.17 8.05 -1.42
N LEU A 393 0.29 8.15 -0.17
CA LEU A 393 1.62 8.66 0.19
C LEU A 393 2.20 7.83 1.33
N ALA A 394 3.48 7.52 1.26
CA ALA A 394 4.22 6.89 2.34
C ALA A 394 5.63 7.45 2.49
N LEU A 395 6.09 7.59 3.73
CA LEU A 395 7.48 7.78 4.06
C LEU A 395 8.07 6.42 4.42
N VAL A 396 9.20 6.07 3.81
CA VAL A 396 9.87 4.78 4.01
C VAL A 396 11.30 5.04 4.47
N SER A 397 11.71 4.35 5.54
CA SER A 397 13.07 4.45 6.08
C SER A 397 14.01 3.45 5.41
N GLY A 398 15.32 3.65 5.54
CA GLY A 398 16.32 2.71 5.02
C GLY A 398 16.28 1.30 5.63
N ASN A 399 15.53 1.10 6.72
CA ASN A 399 15.36 -0.20 7.38
C ASN A 399 14.07 -0.93 6.92
N ASN A 400 13.48 -0.54 5.79
CA ASN A 400 12.21 -1.08 5.26
C ASN A 400 11.01 -0.91 6.20
N THR A 401 11.07 0.05 7.12
CA THR A 401 9.90 0.45 7.91
C THR A 401 9.15 1.55 7.19
N VAL A 402 7.86 1.71 7.50
CA VAL A 402 7.00 2.78 6.98
C VAL A 402 6.66 3.74 8.12
N PRO A 403 7.53 4.71 8.47
CA PRO A 403 7.29 5.64 9.56
C PRO A 403 5.98 6.40 9.48
N PHE A 404 5.49 6.66 8.27
CA PHE A 404 4.24 7.37 8.07
C PHE A 404 3.60 6.95 6.76
N ALA A 405 2.29 6.72 6.75
CA ALA A 405 1.53 6.47 5.53
C ALA A 405 0.12 7.06 5.60
N VAL A 406 -0.32 7.53 4.42
CA VAL A 406 -1.67 8.01 4.15
C VAL A 406 -2.33 7.08 3.14
N SER A 407 -3.39 6.42 3.57
CA SER A 407 -4.05 5.38 2.78
C SER A 407 -5.55 5.59 2.70
N LEU A 408 -6.13 5.15 1.60
CA LEU A 408 -7.56 5.04 1.37
C LEU A 408 -8.01 3.61 1.70
N VAL A 409 -9.14 3.45 2.37
CA VAL A 409 -9.81 2.15 2.56
C VAL A 409 -11.33 2.29 2.39
N ASP A 410 -12.00 1.20 2.03
CA ASP A 410 -13.45 1.19 2.00
C ASP A 410 -14.03 1.38 3.41
N SER A 411 -15.06 2.22 3.52
CA SER A 411 -15.77 2.43 4.77
C SER A 411 -16.79 1.32 5.02
N THR A 412 -17.32 1.25 6.24
CA THR A 412 -18.43 0.35 6.57
C THR A 412 -19.75 0.78 5.91
N SER A 413 -19.88 2.06 5.57
CA SER A 413 -21.05 2.57 4.85
C SER A 413 -20.90 2.33 3.35
N GLU A 414 -21.93 1.74 2.74
CA GLU A 414 -21.96 1.45 1.30
C GLU A 414 -21.69 2.73 0.49
N LYS A 415 -20.64 2.69 -0.35
CA LYS A 415 -20.17 3.76 -1.27
C LYS A 415 -19.29 4.86 -0.67
N SER A 416 -18.95 4.83 0.62
CA SER A 416 -18.00 5.78 1.20
C SER A 416 -16.63 5.15 1.46
N GLN A 417 -15.62 6.01 1.56
CA GLN A 417 -14.24 5.65 1.84
C GLN A 417 -13.78 6.33 3.13
N ASP A 418 -12.85 5.69 3.81
CA ASP A 418 -12.13 6.27 4.93
C ASP A 418 -10.70 6.62 4.50
N ILE A 419 -10.12 7.63 5.13
CA ILE A 419 -8.70 7.95 5.02
C ILE A 419 -8.01 7.57 6.32
N LEU A 420 -6.97 6.76 6.22
CA LEU A 420 -6.14 6.33 7.34
C LEU A 420 -4.83 7.09 7.34
N LEU A 421 -4.50 7.67 8.48
CA LEU A 421 -3.16 8.13 8.81
C LEU A 421 -2.55 7.09 9.75
N SER A 422 -1.38 6.59 9.41
CA SER A 422 -0.71 5.54 10.18
C SER A 422 0.76 5.85 10.40
N VAL A 423 1.26 5.44 11.56
CA VAL A 423 2.69 5.37 11.89
C VAL A 423 3.01 3.90 12.06
N GLU A 424 3.90 3.39 11.20
CA GLU A 424 4.11 1.95 11.04
C GLU A 424 2.74 1.24 10.83
N ASN A 425 2.47 0.16 11.57
CA ASN A 425 1.21 -0.57 11.49
C ASN A 425 0.07 0.00 12.36
N THR A 426 0.30 1.15 13.02
CA THR A 426 -0.70 1.73 13.93
C THR A 426 -1.47 2.84 13.23
N VAL A 427 -2.79 2.69 13.13
CA VAL A 427 -3.66 3.78 12.66
C VAL A 427 -3.75 4.83 13.76
N ILE A 428 -3.15 6.00 13.53
CA ILE A 428 -3.16 7.11 14.49
C ILE A 428 -4.40 7.98 14.34
N TYR A 429 -5.00 7.99 13.15
CA TYR A 429 -6.23 8.73 12.89
C TYR A 429 -6.97 8.18 11.67
N ARG A 430 -8.30 8.33 11.68
CA ARG A 430 -9.22 7.87 10.63
C ARG A 430 -10.25 8.95 10.33
N ILE A 431 -10.32 9.40 9.08
CA ILE A 431 -11.44 10.20 8.58
C ILE A 431 -12.47 9.23 8.02
N GLN A 432 -13.70 9.27 8.54
CA GLN A 432 -14.73 8.32 8.15
C GLN A 432 -15.72 8.88 7.12
N ALA A 433 -16.30 7.98 6.33
CA ALA A 433 -17.51 8.20 5.54
C ALA A 433 -17.41 9.34 4.51
N LEU A 434 -16.28 9.43 3.81
CA LEU A 434 -16.08 10.39 2.72
C LEU A 434 -16.58 9.83 1.38
N SER A 435 -17.32 10.62 0.62
CA SER A 435 -17.72 10.26 -0.75
C SER A 435 -16.61 10.60 -1.75
N LEU A 436 -15.50 9.85 -1.73
CA LEU A 436 -14.31 10.17 -2.53
C LEU A 436 -14.39 9.62 -3.95
N CYS A 437 -15.03 8.47 -4.16
CA CYS A 437 -15.24 7.87 -5.48
C CYS A 437 -16.34 8.61 -6.27
N SER A 438 -16.06 9.84 -6.71
CA SER A 438 -16.98 10.67 -7.48
C SER A 438 -16.30 11.33 -8.68
N ASP A 439 -17.08 11.88 -9.61
CA ASP A 439 -16.55 12.63 -10.76
C ASP A 439 -15.75 13.88 -10.34
N GLN A 440 -16.00 14.40 -9.13
CA GLN A 440 -15.34 15.58 -8.58
C GLN A 440 -14.04 15.21 -7.86
N GLN A 441 -13.02 16.04 -8.02
CA GLN A 441 -11.81 15.93 -7.21
C GLN A 441 -12.09 16.33 -5.76
N SER A 442 -11.50 15.59 -4.84
CA SER A 442 -11.54 15.88 -3.41
C SER A 442 -10.21 16.49 -2.98
N HIS A 443 -10.28 17.56 -2.20
CA HIS A 443 -9.13 18.25 -1.63
C HIS A 443 -8.90 17.77 -0.20
N LEU A 444 -7.67 17.44 0.14
CA LEU A 444 -7.27 16.99 1.47
C LEU A 444 -5.97 17.69 1.86
N GLU A 445 -5.89 18.16 3.10
CA GLU A 445 -4.66 18.73 3.64
C GLU A 445 -4.37 18.12 5.00
N PHE A 446 -3.12 17.72 5.23
CA PHE A 446 -2.66 17.25 6.52
C PHE A 446 -1.29 17.85 6.85
N ARG A 447 -1.09 18.13 8.13
CA ARG A 447 0.15 18.66 8.68
C ARG A 447 0.55 17.81 9.87
N VAL A 448 1.75 17.26 9.81
CA VAL A 448 2.32 16.48 10.91
C VAL A 448 3.71 17.01 11.25
N ASN A 449 3.96 17.13 12.55
CA ASN A 449 5.24 17.46 13.14
C ASN A 449 5.45 16.57 14.38
N ARG A 450 6.51 16.83 15.15
CA ARG A 450 6.84 16.03 16.34
C ARG A 450 5.81 16.11 17.49
N ASN A 451 4.97 17.15 17.52
CA ASN A 451 4.05 17.42 18.63
C ASN A 451 2.58 17.20 18.23
N ASN A 452 2.23 17.52 16.99
CA ASN A 452 0.86 17.73 16.55
C ASN A 452 0.58 17.02 15.22
N LEU A 453 -0.68 16.60 15.07
CA LEU A 453 -1.26 16.20 13.80
C LEU A 453 -2.52 17.05 13.57
N GLU A 454 -2.51 17.80 12.48
CA GLU A 454 -3.64 18.60 12.02
C GLU A 454 -4.12 18.04 10.68
N LEU A 455 -5.43 18.02 10.52
CA LEU A 455 -6.06 17.60 9.29
C LEU A 455 -7.18 18.58 8.94
N SER A 456 -7.14 19.05 7.70
CA SER A 456 -8.15 19.89 7.10
C SER A 456 -8.74 19.19 5.88
N THR A 457 -10.06 19.02 5.91
CA THR A 457 -10.89 18.80 4.72
C THR A 457 -11.67 20.08 4.44
N PRO A 458 -12.18 20.30 3.21
CA PRO A 458 -13.01 21.48 2.90
C PRO A 458 -14.22 21.67 3.83
N LEU A 459 -14.66 20.60 4.52
CA LEU A 459 -15.83 20.59 5.38
C LEU A 459 -15.51 20.60 6.88
N LYS A 460 -14.26 20.28 7.28
CA LYS A 460 -13.91 20.09 8.70
C LYS A 460 -12.41 20.26 8.93
N ILE A 461 -12.07 21.01 9.98
CA ILE A 461 -10.71 21.11 10.54
C ILE A 461 -10.73 20.40 11.89
N GLU A 462 -9.85 19.43 12.09
CA GLU A 462 -9.66 18.76 13.38
C GLU A 462 -8.19 18.81 13.80
N THR A 463 -7.95 19.27 15.02
CA THR A 463 -6.65 19.19 15.69
C THR A 463 -6.72 18.04 16.70
N ILE A 464 -5.85 17.05 16.55
CA ILE A 464 -5.91 15.83 17.36
C ILE A 464 -4.75 15.83 18.36
N SER A 465 -5.07 15.65 19.64
CA SER A 465 -4.09 15.49 20.71
C SER A 465 -4.60 14.46 21.72
N HIS A 466 -4.08 13.23 21.64
CA HIS A 466 -4.31 12.16 22.60
C HIS A 466 -2.97 11.61 23.11
N GLU A 467 -2.93 11.01 24.29
CA GLU A 467 -1.68 10.50 24.90
C GLU A 467 -1.03 9.40 24.04
N ASP A 468 -1.84 8.54 23.41
CA ASP A 468 -1.37 7.52 22.47
C ASP A 468 -0.79 8.12 21.18
N LEU A 469 -1.30 9.28 20.74
CA LEU A 469 -0.76 9.99 19.58
C LEU A 469 0.68 10.48 19.85
N GLN A 470 0.97 10.98 21.05
CA GLN A 470 2.31 11.44 21.41
C GLN A 470 3.35 10.31 21.36
N ARG A 471 2.98 9.09 21.77
CA ARG A 471 3.87 7.92 21.67
C ARG A 471 4.19 7.59 20.21
N GLN A 472 3.19 7.63 19.33
CA GLN A 472 3.37 7.36 17.90
C GLN A 472 4.16 8.47 17.20
N LEU A 473 3.91 9.74 17.54
CA LEU A 473 4.71 10.87 17.02
C LEU A 473 6.17 10.80 17.46
N ALA A 474 6.48 10.25 18.64
CA ALA A 474 7.86 10.02 19.06
C ALA A 474 8.58 8.96 18.20
N VAL A 475 7.86 7.91 17.76
CA VAL A 475 8.39 6.91 16.80
C VAL A 475 8.69 7.58 15.46
N LEU A 476 7.74 8.39 14.95
CA LEU A 476 7.92 9.15 13.73
C LEU A 476 9.10 10.14 13.84
N ASP A 477 9.20 10.90 14.93
CA ASP A 477 10.30 11.84 15.17
C ASP A 477 11.68 11.16 15.15
N LYS A 478 11.78 9.95 15.72
CA LYS A 478 13.00 9.15 15.66
C LYS A 478 13.35 8.77 14.23
N ALA A 479 12.36 8.41 13.41
CA ALA A 479 12.58 8.06 12.00
C ALA A 479 12.96 9.28 11.15
N MET A 480 12.34 10.44 11.41
CA MET A 480 12.60 11.69 10.68
C MET A 480 14.01 12.25 10.91
N LYS A 481 14.72 11.82 11.96
CA LYS A 481 16.15 12.11 12.17
C LYS A 481 17.07 11.38 11.20
N ALA A 482 16.58 10.33 10.53
CA ALA A 482 17.29 9.61 9.49
C ALA A 482 16.78 10.02 8.09
N LYS A 483 17.48 9.59 7.04
CA LYS A 483 17.01 9.80 5.67
C LYS A 483 15.75 8.96 5.42
N VAL A 484 14.67 9.62 5.03
CA VAL A 484 13.42 9.00 4.57
C VAL A 484 13.24 9.25 3.06
N ALA A 485 12.65 8.27 2.38
CA ALA A 485 12.22 8.41 0.99
C ALA A 485 10.69 8.53 0.93
N THR A 486 10.21 9.38 0.04
CA THR A 486 8.78 9.64 -0.15
C THR A 486 8.29 8.83 -1.33
N TYR A 487 7.28 8.00 -1.11
CA TYR A 487 6.64 7.17 -2.12
C TYR A 487 5.21 7.63 -2.36
N LEU A 488 4.81 7.69 -3.63
CA LEU A 488 3.45 7.99 -4.06
C LEU A 488 2.84 6.79 -4.79
N GLY A 489 1.55 6.58 -4.56
CA GLY A 489 0.75 5.58 -5.27
C GLY A 489 0.89 4.13 -4.77
N GLY A 490 1.68 3.90 -3.73
CA GLY A 490 1.95 2.56 -3.20
C GLY A 490 3.16 2.52 -2.27
N LEU A 491 3.64 1.30 -2.03
CA LEU A 491 4.83 1.04 -1.23
C LEU A 491 5.87 0.26 -2.05
N PRO A 492 7.17 0.41 -1.75
CA PRO A 492 8.21 -0.46 -2.28
C PRO A 492 8.11 -1.86 -1.64
N ASP A 493 9.15 -2.67 -1.78
CA ASP A 493 9.18 -3.98 -1.13
C ASP A 493 9.48 -3.86 0.37
N VAL A 494 8.40 -3.77 1.15
CA VAL A 494 8.40 -3.71 2.63
C VAL A 494 7.57 -4.87 3.19
N PRO A 495 7.81 -5.29 4.44
CA PRO A 495 6.98 -6.30 5.09
C PRO A 495 5.49 -5.94 5.06
N PHE A 496 4.63 -6.94 4.93
CA PHE A 496 3.17 -6.77 4.92
C PHE A 496 2.64 -6.14 6.21
N SER A 497 3.34 -6.36 7.32
CA SER A 497 3.05 -5.78 8.63
C SER A 497 3.61 -4.37 8.82
N ALA A 498 4.25 -3.76 7.81
CA ALA A 498 4.87 -2.46 7.97
C ALA A 498 3.84 -1.31 8.05
N THR A 499 2.63 -1.51 7.50
CA THR A 499 1.53 -0.55 7.52
C THR A 499 0.20 -1.26 7.27
N PRO A 500 -0.96 -0.70 7.69
CA PRO A 500 -2.25 -1.38 7.57
C PRO A 500 -2.73 -1.61 6.13
N VAL A 501 -2.21 -0.84 5.16
CA VAL A 501 -2.61 -0.92 3.75
C VAL A 501 -1.37 -1.05 2.88
N ASN A 502 -1.36 -2.02 1.98
CA ASN A 502 -0.26 -2.30 1.07
C ASN A 502 -0.67 -2.35 -0.40
N ALA A 503 -1.93 -1.99 -0.70
CA ALA A 503 -2.45 -1.94 -2.06
C ALA A 503 -1.96 -0.68 -2.80
N PHE A 504 -1.72 -0.81 -4.10
CA PHE A 504 -1.44 0.34 -4.95
C PHE A 504 -2.68 1.22 -5.08
N TYR A 505 -2.48 2.54 -5.06
CA TYR A 505 -3.53 3.49 -5.34
C TYR A 505 -3.91 3.45 -6.83
N ASN A 506 -5.21 3.42 -7.10
CA ASN A 506 -5.76 3.56 -8.45
C ASN A 506 -6.66 4.79 -8.51
N GLY A 507 -6.30 5.73 -9.37
CA GLY A 507 -7.04 6.98 -9.55
C GLY A 507 -6.14 8.13 -9.97
N CYS A 508 -6.73 9.31 -10.00
CA CYS A 508 -6.03 10.56 -10.25
C CYS A 508 -5.58 11.17 -8.93
N MET A 509 -4.35 11.69 -8.87
CA MET A 509 -3.82 12.33 -7.68
C MET A 509 -2.75 13.37 -8.04
N GLU A 510 -2.91 14.59 -7.55
CA GLU A 510 -1.86 15.60 -7.52
C GLU A 510 -1.43 15.84 -6.07
N VAL A 511 -0.12 15.97 -5.86
CA VAL A 511 0.48 16.06 -4.53
C VAL A 511 1.30 17.34 -4.42
N ASN A 512 1.04 18.11 -3.37
CA ASN A 512 1.88 19.23 -2.97
C ASN A 512 2.46 18.91 -1.59
N ILE A 513 3.78 19.09 -1.42
CA ILE A 513 4.48 18.89 -0.15
C ILE A 513 5.24 20.17 0.18
N ASN A 514 5.01 20.69 1.38
CA ASN A 514 5.65 21.90 1.91
C ASN A 514 5.54 23.11 0.96
N GLY A 515 4.42 23.24 0.24
CA GLY A 515 4.15 24.32 -0.71
C GLY A 515 4.64 24.06 -2.14
N VAL A 516 5.38 22.97 -2.38
CA VAL A 516 5.89 22.58 -3.70
C VAL A 516 5.01 21.50 -4.31
N GLN A 517 4.41 21.78 -5.47
CA GLN A 517 3.73 20.74 -6.26
C GLN A 517 4.77 19.77 -6.82
N LEU A 518 4.59 18.48 -6.55
CA LEU A 518 5.50 17.46 -7.02
C LEU A 518 5.24 17.16 -8.50
N ASP A 519 6.32 17.24 -9.29
CA ASP A 519 6.33 16.81 -10.69
C ASP A 519 6.85 15.37 -10.77
N LEU A 520 6.03 14.47 -11.33
CA LEU A 520 6.38 13.07 -11.47
C LEU A 520 7.52 12.82 -12.46
N ASP A 521 7.82 13.76 -13.34
CA ASP A 521 8.96 13.67 -14.24
C ASP A 521 10.28 14.09 -13.55
N GLU A 522 10.22 14.72 -12.39
CA GLU A 522 11.37 14.98 -11.50
C GLU A 522 11.56 13.90 -10.42
N ALA A 523 10.76 12.84 -10.44
CA ALA A 523 10.91 11.71 -9.54
C ALA A 523 12.28 11.03 -9.72
N ILE A 524 12.80 10.43 -8.65
CA ILE A 524 14.01 9.59 -8.72
C ILE A 524 13.72 8.34 -9.54
N SER A 525 12.55 7.75 -9.29
CA SER A 525 12.02 6.64 -10.06
C SER A 525 10.51 6.77 -10.17
N LYS A 526 9.95 6.32 -11.30
CA LYS A 526 8.51 6.28 -11.57
C LYS A 526 8.20 5.03 -12.36
N HIS A 527 7.20 4.26 -11.93
CA HIS A 527 6.73 3.13 -12.71
C HIS A 527 6.18 3.60 -14.07
N ASN A 528 6.54 2.91 -15.16
CA ASN A 528 6.21 3.34 -16.52
C ASN A 528 4.70 3.40 -16.82
N ASP A 529 3.85 2.79 -16.00
CA ASP A 529 2.38 2.86 -16.18
C ASP A 529 1.78 4.15 -15.59
N ILE A 530 2.50 4.84 -14.69
CA ILE A 530 2.06 6.09 -14.09
C ILE A 530 2.22 7.22 -15.11
N ARG A 531 1.13 7.94 -15.35
CA ARG A 531 1.11 9.11 -16.25
C ARG A 531 1.33 10.37 -15.43
N ALA A 532 2.28 11.20 -15.82
CA ALA A 532 2.72 12.35 -15.02
C ALA A 532 1.70 13.49 -15.01
N HIS A 533 1.11 13.80 -16.17
CA HIS A 533 0.35 15.02 -16.38
C HIS A 533 -1.02 14.80 -17.03
N SER A 534 -1.33 13.56 -17.42
CA SER A 534 -2.60 13.18 -18.05
C SER A 534 -3.40 12.16 -17.24
N CYS A 535 -4.64 12.54 -16.94
CA CYS A 535 -5.58 11.74 -16.18
C CYS A 535 -6.75 11.28 -17.04
N PRO A 536 -7.15 9.99 -17.06
CA PRO A 536 -8.32 9.55 -17.82
C PRO A 536 -9.60 10.21 -17.28
N SER A 537 -10.48 10.60 -18.20
CA SER A 537 -11.83 11.06 -17.85
C SER A 537 -12.68 9.92 -17.28
N VAL A 538 -13.70 10.24 -16.48
CA VAL A 538 -14.65 9.25 -15.97
C VAL A 538 -15.48 8.65 -17.10
N TRP A 539 -15.75 7.34 -17.02
CA TRP A 539 -16.65 6.67 -17.97
C TRP A 539 -18.10 7.11 -17.75
N LYS A 540 -18.57 8.03 -18.59
CA LYS A 540 -20.00 8.35 -18.66
C LYS A 540 -20.69 7.28 -19.49
N LYS A 541 -21.54 6.45 -18.87
CA LYS A 541 -22.53 5.68 -19.64
C LYS A 541 -23.36 6.71 -20.40
N THR A 542 -23.18 6.80 -21.72
CA THR A 542 -24.15 7.45 -22.58
C THR A 542 -25.49 6.80 -22.28
N LYS A 543 -26.41 7.54 -21.66
CA LYS A 543 -27.83 7.20 -21.71
C LYS A 543 -28.15 7.22 -23.20
N ASN A 544 -28.23 6.03 -23.81
CA ASN A 544 -28.74 5.94 -25.18
C ASN A 544 -30.13 6.56 -25.18
N SER A 545 -30.26 7.53 -26.08
CA SER A 545 -31.44 8.28 -26.46
C SER A 545 -32.65 7.40 -26.77
#